data_AF-A0AB36YED5-F1
#
_entry.id   AF-A0AB36YED5-F1
#
_cell.length_a   1.000
_cell.length_b   1.000
_cell.length_c   1.000
_cell.angle_alpha   90.00
_cell.angle_beta   90.00
_cell.angle_gamma   90.00
#
_symmetry.space_group_name_H-M   'P 1'
#
loop_
_entity.id
_entity.type
_entity.pdbx_description
1 polymer ?
#
loop_
_entity_poly.entity_id
_entity_poly.type
_entity_poly.pdbx_seq_one_letter_code
_entity_poly.pdbx_strand_id
1 'polypeptide(L)'
;MSSPNYDSRTADKFVVRLPDGLRAEIEAAANADDRSMNSVFVRAVRQYLDGQHQQQILLSVLANAVATPTQPSPAGIVPPAIGEYWPGQGGIYGGRREYPEGLCHVVFAAEDVGGHAWSKTGFDLVTSRTDGRANTAALIDHDAPSPAAETAVNYTADGHQDFYLPSIGELSHAWLYIPESFANEAYWSSSQRSAYSAFDMYFGDGFQDTNAKFYELRVRPVRRLPI
;
A
#
# COMPACT_ATOMS: atom_id res chain seq x y z
N MET A 1 -16.82 -1.89 -30.77
CA MET A 1 -16.35 -3.05 -31.56
C MET A 1 -16.62 -4.29 -30.73
N SER A 2 -17.42 -5.24 -31.23
CA SER A 2 -17.73 -6.46 -30.49
C SER A 2 -16.48 -7.31 -30.30
N SER A 3 -16.18 -7.70 -29.06
CA SER A 3 -15.14 -8.68 -28.77
C SER A 3 -15.47 -9.98 -29.53
N PRO A 4 -14.52 -10.58 -30.27
CA PRO A 4 -14.78 -11.84 -30.94
C PRO A 4 -15.10 -12.90 -29.90
N ASN A 5 -16.22 -13.62 -30.09
CA ASN A 5 -16.63 -14.73 -29.25
C ASN A 5 -15.52 -15.80 -29.26
N TYR A 6 -14.85 -15.99 -28.12
CA TYR A 6 -13.84 -17.03 -27.95
C TYR A 6 -14.54 -18.37 -27.64
N ASP A 7 -14.60 -19.25 -28.62
CA ASP A 7 -15.12 -20.62 -28.51
C ASP A 7 -14.02 -21.63 -28.88
N SER A 8 -14.21 -22.90 -28.53
CA SER A 8 -13.40 -24.06 -28.91
C SER A 8 -12.97 -24.09 -30.38
N ARG A 9 -13.77 -23.53 -31.29
CA ARG A 9 -13.46 -23.44 -32.74
C ARG A 9 -12.47 -22.32 -33.10
N THR A 10 -12.38 -21.30 -32.27
CA THR A 10 -11.49 -20.13 -32.44
C THR A 10 -10.31 -20.15 -31.45
N ALA A 11 -10.26 -21.14 -30.55
CA ALA A 11 -9.19 -21.30 -29.59
C ALA A 11 -7.87 -21.73 -30.27
N ASP A 12 -6.76 -21.23 -29.74
CA ASP A 12 -5.42 -21.56 -30.24
C ASP A 12 -5.09 -23.04 -30.03
N LYS A 13 -4.57 -23.68 -31.09
CA LYS A 13 -4.21 -25.10 -31.07
C LYS A 13 -2.71 -25.24 -30.87
N PHE A 14 -2.32 -26.03 -29.87
CA PHE A 14 -0.93 -26.36 -29.59
C PHE A 14 -0.76 -27.89 -29.52
N VAL A 15 0.13 -28.44 -30.35
CA VAL A 15 0.37 -29.89 -30.42
C VAL A 15 1.50 -30.26 -29.47
N VAL A 16 1.18 -31.05 -28.44
CA VAL A 16 2.14 -31.49 -27.43
C VAL A 16 2.57 -32.93 -27.72
N ARG A 17 3.88 -33.19 -27.75
CA ARG A 17 4.43 -34.54 -27.78
C ARG A 17 4.60 -35.01 -26.34
N LEU A 18 3.74 -35.94 -25.91
CA LEU A 18 3.77 -36.49 -24.56
C LEU A 18 4.76 -37.67 -24.49
N PRO A 19 5.51 -37.81 -23.38
CA PRO A 19 6.27 -39.02 -23.09
C PRO A 19 5.37 -40.26 -23.03
N ASP A 20 5.96 -41.43 -23.24
CA ASP A 20 5.27 -42.71 -23.17
C ASP A 20 4.54 -42.87 -21.82
N GLY A 21 3.28 -43.32 -21.85
CA GLY A 21 2.44 -43.53 -20.67
C GLY A 21 1.70 -42.29 -20.15
N LEU A 22 2.25 -41.08 -20.30
CA LEU A 22 1.66 -39.86 -19.70
C LEU A 22 0.25 -39.54 -20.22
N ARG A 23 -0.03 -39.85 -21.49
CA ARG A 23 -1.38 -39.64 -22.06
C ARG A 23 -2.43 -40.50 -21.36
N ALA A 24 -2.10 -41.76 -21.06
CA ALA A 24 -3.01 -42.69 -20.40
C ALA A 24 -3.27 -42.26 -18.94
N GLU A 25 -2.27 -41.71 -18.26
CA GLU A 25 -2.44 -41.13 -16.92
C GLU A 25 -3.38 -39.91 -16.93
N ILE A 26 -3.22 -39.01 -17.90
CA ILE A 26 -4.12 -37.86 -18.07
C ILE A 26 -5.55 -38.32 -18.37
N GLU A 27 -5.72 -39.36 -19.19
CA GLU A 27 -7.02 -39.95 -19.50
C GLU A 27 -7.68 -40.57 -18.27
N ALA A 28 -6.94 -41.34 -17.48
CA ALA A 28 -7.43 -41.90 -16.22
C ALA A 28 -7.86 -40.81 -15.24
N ALA A 29 -7.07 -39.75 -15.08
CA ALA A 29 -7.40 -38.61 -14.24
C ALA A 29 -8.63 -37.82 -14.75
N ALA A 30 -8.79 -37.71 -16.08
CA ALA A 30 -9.94 -37.07 -16.69
C ALA A 30 -11.24 -37.85 -16.43
N ASN A 31 -11.18 -39.18 -16.53
CA ASN A 31 -12.30 -40.07 -16.24
C ASN A 31 -12.67 -40.08 -14.76
N ALA A 32 -11.68 -40.05 -13.86
CA ALA A 32 -11.93 -40.00 -12.41
C ALA A 32 -12.62 -38.70 -11.97
N ASP A 33 -12.32 -37.59 -12.64
CA ASP A 33 -12.88 -36.26 -12.34
C ASP A 33 -14.06 -35.86 -13.27
N ASP A 34 -14.67 -36.81 -13.99
CA ASP A 34 -15.79 -36.61 -14.95
C ASP A 34 -15.60 -35.42 -15.92
N ARG A 35 -14.44 -35.34 -16.57
CA ARG A 35 -14.07 -34.18 -17.42
C ARG A 35 -13.29 -34.58 -18.66
N SER A 36 -13.14 -33.61 -19.57
CA SER A 36 -12.30 -33.80 -20.76
C SER A 36 -10.80 -33.79 -20.41
N MET A 37 -10.00 -34.57 -21.15
CA MET A 37 -8.53 -34.52 -21.08
C MET A 37 -7.98 -33.11 -21.31
N ASN A 38 -8.61 -32.33 -22.20
CA ASN A 38 -8.22 -30.94 -22.45
C ASN A 38 -8.38 -30.08 -21.18
N SER A 39 -9.47 -30.27 -20.43
CA SER A 39 -9.72 -29.55 -19.18
C SER A 39 -8.69 -29.92 -18.09
N VAL A 40 -8.28 -31.19 -18.02
CA VAL A 40 -7.20 -31.63 -17.10
C VAL A 40 -5.88 -30.97 -17.47
N PHE A 41 -5.54 -31.00 -18.77
CA PHE A 41 -4.29 -30.44 -19.27
C PHE A 41 -4.20 -28.93 -19.02
N VAL A 42 -5.26 -28.17 -19.35
CA VAL A 42 -5.31 -26.72 -19.10
C VAL A 42 -5.23 -26.40 -17.61
N ARG A 43 -5.88 -27.18 -16.74
CA ARG A 43 -5.79 -26.98 -15.28
C ARG A 43 -4.36 -27.22 -14.78
N ALA A 44 -3.72 -28.29 -15.22
CA ALA A 44 -2.35 -28.60 -14.83
C ALA A 44 -1.36 -27.50 -15.29
N VAL A 45 -1.51 -27.00 -16.51
CA VAL A 45 -0.67 -25.89 -17.03
C VAL A 45 -0.92 -24.61 -16.23
N ARG A 46 -2.17 -24.25 -15.92
CA ARG A 46 -2.45 -23.09 -15.07
C ARG A 46 -1.83 -23.23 -13.68
N GLN A 47 -2.03 -24.37 -13.03
CA GLN A 47 -1.43 -24.63 -11.72
C GLN A 47 0.11 -24.59 -11.76
N TYR A 48 0.72 -25.08 -12.84
CA TYR A 48 2.17 -24.98 -13.03
C TYR A 48 2.61 -23.51 -13.17
N LEU A 49 1.94 -22.73 -14.02
CA LEU A 49 2.25 -21.30 -14.22
C LEU A 49 2.02 -20.47 -12.95
N ASP A 50 0.90 -20.69 -12.26
CA ASP A 50 0.56 -20.04 -10.99
C ASP A 50 1.58 -20.42 -9.91
N GLY A 51 1.97 -21.69 -9.83
CA GLY A 51 3.00 -22.17 -8.91
C GLY A 51 4.38 -21.58 -9.21
N GLN A 52 4.76 -21.44 -10.49
CA GLN A 52 6.00 -20.76 -10.88
C GLN A 52 5.96 -19.26 -10.54
N HIS A 53 4.82 -18.61 -10.71
CA HIS A 53 4.64 -17.21 -10.33
C HIS A 53 4.73 -17.02 -8.81
N GLN A 54 4.07 -17.88 -8.04
CA GLN A 54 4.19 -17.91 -6.58
C GLN A 54 5.63 -18.19 -6.13
N GLN A 55 6.33 -19.10 -6.80
CA GLN A 55 7.73 -19.38 -6.50
C GLN A 55 8.63 -18.19 -6.83
N GLN A 56 8.39 -17.46 -7.92
CA GLN A 56 9.10 -16.23 -8.24
C GLN A 56 8.82 -15.14 -7.21
N ILE A 57 7.58 -14.99 -6.75
CA ILE A 57 7.23 -14.07 -5.67
C ILE A 57 7.99 -14.48 -4.39
N LEU A 58 7.95 -15.75 -4.01
CA LEU A 58 8.65 -16.23 -2.80
C LEU A 58 10.16 -16.04 -2.91
N LEU A 59 10.75 -16.33 -4.08
CA LEU A 59 12.17 -16.11 -4.36
C LEU A 59 12.50 -14.61 -4.37
N SER A 60 11.61 -13.74 -4.83
CA SER A 60 11.79 -12.29 -4.76
C SER A 60 11.71 -11.77 -3.33
N VAL A 61 10.82 -12.32 -2.50
CA VAL A 61 10.72 -11.99 -1.06
C VAL A 61 11.94 -12.50 -0.31
N LEU A 62 12.38 -13.73 -0.58
CA LEU A 62 13.59 -14.31 0.00
C LEU A 62 14.85 -13.59 -0.49
N ALA A 63 14.93 -13.24 -1.78
CA ALA A 63 16.01 -12.43 -2.31
C ALA A 63 15.98 -11.02 -1.71
N ASN A 64 14.81 -10.41 -1.49
CA ASN A 64 14.74 -9.14 -0.75
C ASN A 64 15.15 -9.31 0.71
N ALA A 65 14.89 -10.44 1.35
CA ALA A 65 15.34 -10.73 2.71
C ALA A 65 16.85 -11.02 2.81
N VAL A 66 17.44 -11.62 1.76
CA VAL A 66 18.87 -11.98 1.68
C VAL A 66 19.73 -10.86 1.08
N ALA A 67 19.15 -10.05 0.19
CA ALA A 67 19.75 -8.90 -0.48
C ALA A 67 19.33 -7.57 0.14
N THR A 68 18.51 -7.56 1.21
CA THR A 68 18.84 -6.68 2.31
C THR A 68 20.27 -7.06 2.68
N PRO A 69 21.29 -6.19 2.46
CA PRO A 69 22.36 -6.24 3.44
C PRO A 69 21.63 -6.21 4.78
N THR A 70 22.17 -6.88 5.80
CA THR A 70 22.06 -6.35 7.15
C THR A 70 22.28 -4.85 7.00
N GLN A 71 21.19 -4.08 6.84
CA GLN A 71 21.13 -2.70 7.22
C GLN A 71 21.68 -2.85 8.62
N PRO A 72 22.90 -2.34 8.88
CA PRO A 72 23.37 -2.36 10.25
C PRO A 72 22.18 -1.79 11.02
N SER A 73 21.60 -2.57 11.93
CA SER A 73 20.61 -2.05 12.88
C SER A 73 21.20 -0.71 13.27
N PRO A 74 20.57 0.42 12.89
CA PRO A 74 21.24 1.69 13.03
C PRO A 74 21.60 1.74 14.49
N ALA A 75 22.90 1.85 14.78
CA ALA A 75 23.43 1.79 16.13
C ALA A 75 22.45 2.55 17.04
N GLY A 76 21.75 1.80 17.91
CA GLY A 76 20.36 2.08 18.31
C GLY A 76 20.01 3.56 18.30
N ILE A 77 19.21 3.99 17.32
CA ILE A 77 18.63 5.34 17.37
C ILE A 77 17.64 5.30 18.53
N VAL A 78 18.06 5.79 19.69
CA VAL A 78 17.21 5.85 20.88
C VAL A 78 16.10 6.86 20.59
N PRO A 79 14.83 6.43 20.54
CA PRO A 79 13.73 7.37 20.36
C PRO A 79 13.66 8.33 21.55
N PRO A 80 13.34 9.61 21.34
CA PRO A 80 13.07 10.55 22.41
C PRO A 80 11.72 10.23 23.09
N ALA A 81 11.27 11.08 24.01
CA ALA A 81 9.92 10.93 24.55
C ALA A 81 8.86 11.17 23.45
N ILE A 82 7.68 10.57 23.61
CA ILE A 82 6.55 10.85 22.71
C ILE A 82 6.23 12.35 22.79
N GLY A 83 6.05 12.99 21.63
CA GLY A 83 5.84 14.43 21.51
C GLY A 83 7.11 15.27 21.39
N GLU A 84 8.29 14.68 21.56
CA GLU A 84 9.55 15.38 21.32
C GLU A 84 10.01 15.24 19.87
N TYR A 85 10.71 16.27 19.38
CA TYR A 85 11.42 16.19 18.11
C TYR A 85 12.52 15.14 18.20
N TRP A 86 12.63 14.29 17.19
CA TRP A 86 13.64 13.25 17.10
C TRP A 86 14.79 13.70 16.20
N PRO A 87 15.94 14.12 16.78
CA PRO A 87 17.06 14.64 16.00
C PRO A 87 17.57 13.59 15.00
N GLY A 88 17.67 14.00 13.73
CA GLY A 88 18.13 13.12 12.66
C GLY A 88 17.03 12.23 12.08
N GLN A 89 15.78 12.33 12.56
CA GLN A 89 14.63 11.61 11.99
C GLN A 89 13.57 12.53 11.37
N GLY A 90 13.75 13.85 11.44
CA GLY A 90 12.99 14.81 10.64
C GLY A 90 11.60 15.18 11.18
N GLY A 91 11.32 14.91 12.46
CA GLY A 91 10.00 15.20 13.01
C GLY A 91 9.77 14.81 14.47
N ILE A 92 8.52 14.95 14.90
CA ILE A 92 8.00 14.64 16.23
C ILE A 92 7.75 13.14 16.36
N TYR A 93 8.28 12.54 17.41
CA TYR A 93 8.08 11.13 17.68
C TYR A 93 6.66 10.85 18.20
N GLY A 94 5.90 10.07 17.44
CA GLY A 94 4.53 9.67 17.77
C GLY A 94 4.42 8.36 18.54
N GLY A 95 5.53 7.66 18.82
CA GLY A 95 5.50 6.35 19.48
C GLY A 95 5.62 5.17 18.52
N ARG A 96 5.12 4.00 18.94
CA ARG A 96 5.20 2.73 18.20
C ARG A 96 3.83 2.32 17.67
N ARG A 97 3.78 1.72 16.48
CA ARG A 97 2.56 1.25 15.83
C ARG A 97 2.85 0.04 14.94
N GLU A 98 1.90 -0.89 14.90
CA GLU A 98 1.97 -2.08 14.02
C GLU A 98 1.61 -1.72 12.58
N TYR A 99 2.37 -2.27 11.64
CA TYR A 99 2.20 -2.15 10.19
C TYR A 99 2.32 -3.52 9.52
N PRO A 100 2.02 -3.67 8.21
CA PRO A 100 2.21 -4.94 7.51
C PRO A 100 3.64 -5.50 7.59
N GLU A 101 4.65 -4.63 7.68
CA GLU A 101 6.06 -5.01 7.89
C GLU A 101 6.44 -5.26 9.37
N GLY A 102 5.50 -5.13 10.30
CA GLY A 102 5.73 -5.29 11.74
C GLY A 102 5.75 -3.97 12.51
N LEU A 103 6.27 -4.03 13.74
CA LEU A 103 6.29 -2.90 14.66
C LEU A 103 7.26 -1.82 14.18
N CYS A 104 6.76 -0.59 14.04
CA CYS A 104 7.55 0.56 13.62
C CYS A 104 7.46 1.69 14.63
N HIS A 105 8.49 2.53 14.67
CA HIS A 105 8.41 3.89 15.15
C HIS A 105 7.67 4.78 14.14
N VAL A 106 6.84 5.70 14.62
CA VAL A 106 6.12 6.68 13.79
C VAL A 106 6.63 8.07 14.09
N VAL A 107 6.93 8.85 13.04
CA VAL A 107 7.49 10.20 13.14
C VAL A 107 6.68 11.13 12.24
N PHE A 108 6.03 12.14 12.83
CA PHE A 108 5.26 13.16 12.11
C PHE A 108 6.15 14.37 11.85
N ALA A 109 5.99 15.05 10.72
CA ALA A 109 6.70 16.28 10.43
C ALA A 109 6.56 17.30 11.58
N ALA A 110 7.56 18.14 11.81
CA ALA A 110 7.49 19.17 12.85
C ALA A 110 6.47 20.27 12.54
N GLU A 111 6.20 20.51 11.26
CA GLU A 111 5.29 21.55 10.78
C GLU A 111 4.32 21.01 9.71
N ASP A 112 3.19 21.69 9.57
CA ASP A 112 2.25 21.44 8.46
C ASP A 112 2.83 21.96 7.15
N VAL A 113 2.55 21.27 6.05
CA VAL A 113 2.99 21.70 4.70
C VAL A 113 1.88 22.44 3.94
N GLY A 114 1.02 23.13 4.68
CA GLY A 114 -0.09 23.93 4.15
C GLY A 114 -1.39 23.17 3.92
N GLY A 115 -2.39 23.89 3.40
CA GLY A 115 -3.69 23.35 3.00
C GLY A 115 -3.70 22.95 1.54
N HIS A 116 -4.19 21.76 1.22
CA HIS A 116 -4.20 21.21 -0.14
C HIS A 116 -5.47 20.45 -0.44
N ALA A 117 -5.91 20.46 -1.69
CA ALA A 117 -6.96 19.56 -2.15
C ALA A 117 -6.49 18.11 -2.07
N TRP A 118 -7.38 17.20 -1.65
CA TRP A 118 -7.11 15.77 -1.69
C TRP A 118 -7.06 15.28 -3.15
N SER A 119 -7.99 15.74 -3.98
CA SER A 119 -7.93 15.57 -5.43
C SER A 119 -8.79 16.62 -6.12
N LYS A 120 -8.40 16.97 -7.35
CA LYS A 120 -9.17 17.87 -8.23
C LYS A 120 -10.19 17.12 -9.08
N THR A 121 -10.18 15.79 -9.06
CA THR A 121 -11.07 14.92 -9.86
C THR A 121 -11.67 13.81 -8.98
N GLY A 122 -12.77 13.22 -9.45
CA GLY A 122 -13.38 12.07 -8.80
C GLY A 122 -12.84 10.76 -9.37
N PHE A 123 -12.33 9.89 -8.51
CA PHE A 123 -11.86 8.53 -8.84
C PHE A 123 -11.87 7.65 -7.60
N ASP A 124 -11.92 6.33 -7.77
CA ASP A 124 -11.88 5.35 -6.67
C ASP A 124 -10.56 4.58 -6.63
N LEU A 125 -9.96 4.49 -5.44
CA LEU A 125 -8.84 3.61 -5.11
C LEU A 125 -9.22 2.76 -3.89
N VAL A 126 -8.64 1.56 -3.84
CA VAL A 126 -8.70 0.72 -2.64
C VAL A 126 -7.59 1.17 -1.69
N THR A 127 -7.96 1.93 -0.66
CA THR A 127 -7.02 2.45 0.34
C THR A 127 -7.19 1.73 1.68
N SER A 128 -6.09 1.54 2.40
CA SER A 128 -6.04 1.05 3.77
C SER A 128 -6.40 2.15 4.79
N ARG A 129 -6.95 1.76 5.94
CA ARG A 129 -7.13 2.66 7.09
C ARG A 129 -5.88 2.79 7.96
N THR A 130 -4.90 1.91 7.76
CA THR A 130 -3.73 1.80 8.63
C THR A 130 -2.41 2.03 7.93
N ASP A 131 -2.37 1.91 6.60
CA ASP A 131 -1.13 2.01 5.83
C ASP A 131 -1.14 3.25 4.91
N GLY A 132 -0.77 4.40 5.47
CA GLY A 132 -0.69 5.64 4.71
C GLY A 132 0.40 5.63 3.66
N ARG A 133 1.47 4.84 3.86
CA ARG A 133 2.59 4.71 2.91
C ARG A 133 2.09 4.08 1.61
N ALA A 134 1.39 2.95 1.72
CA ALA A 134 0.81 2.26 0.56
C ALA A 134 -0.26 3.11 -0.13
N ASN A 135 -1.13 3.77 0.64
CA ASN A 135 -2.15 4.66 0.08
C ASN A 135 -1.53 5.82 -0.71
N THR A 136 -0.53 6.47 -0.13
CA THR A 136 0.15 7.61 -0.75
C THR A 136 0.83 7.18 -2.04
N ALA A 137 1.50 6.02 -2.06
CA ALA A 137 2.08 5.49 -3.29
C ALA A 137 1.04 5.31 -4.40
N ALA A 138 -0.13 4.73 -4.09
CA ALA A 138 -1.23 4.59 -5.04
C ALA A 138 -1.82 5.93 -5.50
N LEU A 139 -1.86 6.93 -4.62
CA LEU A 139 -2.34 8.28 -4.95
C LEU A 139 -1.39 9.05 -5.87
N ILE A 140 -0.09 8.79 -5.80
CA ILE A 140 0.93 9.39 -6.66
C ILE A 140 0.96 8.71 -8.03
N ASP A 141 0.78 7.39 -8.08
CA ASP A 141 0.82 6.60 -9.32
C ASP A 141 -0.45 6.79 -10.20
N HIS A 142 -1.49 7.41 -9.65
CA HIS A 142 -2.73 7.69 -10.37
C HIS A 142 -2.56 8.80 -11.42
N ASP A 143 -3.23 8.69 -12.58
CA ASP A 143 -3.15 9.63 -13.72
C ASP A 143 -3.42 11.11 -13.36
N ALA A 144 -4.20 11.33 -12.30
CA ALA A 144 -4.39 12.62 -11.66
C ALA A 144 -3.91 12.53 -10.20
N PRO A 145 -2.62 12.79 -9.93
CA PRO A 145 -2.04 12.67 -8.60
C PRO A 145 -2.75 13.56 -7.58
N SER A 146 -2.81 13.08 -6.33
CA SER A 146 -3.37 13.85 -5.21
C SER A 146 -2.42 14.98 -4.80
N PRO A 147 -2.85 16.27 -4.83
CA PRO A 147 -1.99 17.38 -4.40
C PRO A 147 -1.55 17.26 -2.93
N ALA A 148 -2.44 16.79 -2.05
CA ALA A 148 -2.11 16.52 -0.66
C ALA A 148 -1.03 15.43 -0.53
N ALA A 149 -1.11 14.35 -1.31
CA ALA A 149 -0.12 13.28 -1.33
C ALA A 149 1.23 13.76 -1.91
N GLU A 150 1.20 14.49 -3.02
CA GLU A 150 2.40 15.05 -3.66
C GLU A 150 3.16 15.96 -2.69
N THR A 151 2.43 16.82 -1.97
CA THR A 151 3.04 17.72 -0.99
C THR A 151 3.69 16.93 0.15
N ALA A 152 3.06 15.85 0.61
CA ALA A 152 3.64 15.01 1.66
C ALA A 152 4.90 14.24 1.22
N VAL A 153 4.92 13.75 -0.03
CA VAL A 153 6.08 13.03 -0.60
C VAL A 153 7.25 13.98 -0.92
N ASN A 154 6.96 15.22 -1.30
CA ASN A 154 8.00 16.23 -1.56
C ASN A 154 8.59 16.85 -0.28
N TYR A 155 8.00 16.56 0.89
CA TYR A 155 8.53 17.02 2.16
C TYR A 155 9.83 16.30 2.51
N THR A 156 10.83 17.06 2.93
CA THR A 156 12.13 16.55 3.34
C THR A 156 12.55 17.17 4.66
N ALA A 157 13.15 16.39 5.54
CA ALA A 157 13.64 16.86 6.84
C ALA A 157 14.75 15.93 7.35
N ASP A 158 15.79 16.52 7.94
CA ASP A 158 16.97 15.80 8.45
C ASP A 158 17.59 14.81 7.43
N GLY A 159 17.51 15.12 6.14
CA GLY A 159 18.02 14.27 5.05
C GLY A 159 17.10 13.11 4.64
N HIS A 160 15.92 12.99 5.26
CA HIS A 160 14.92 11.98 4.90
C HIS A 160 13.92 12.50 3.87
N GLN A 161 13.49 11.60 2.98
CA GLN A 161 12.59 11.87 1.85
C GLN A 161 11.48 10.78 1.73
N ASP A 162 11.34 9.94 2.75
CA ASP A 162 10.40 8.81 2.81
C ASP A 162 9.11 9.16 3.56
N PHE A 163 8.73 10.44 3.56
CA PHE A 163 7.49 10.93 4.13
C PHE A 163 6.30 10.68 3.20
N TYR A 164 5.12 10.54 3.78
CA TYR A 164 3.88 10.23 3.08
C TYR A 164 2.67 10.86 3.78
N LEU A 165 1.52 10.86 3.10
CA LEU A 165 0.26 11.36 3.66
C LEU A 165 -0.32 10.30 4.63
N PRO A 166 -0.53 10.63 5.91
CA PRO A 166 -0.96 9.66 6.92
C PRO A 166 -2.30 9.04 6.56
N SER A 167 -2.47 7.75 6.85
CA SER A 167 -3.80 7.11 6.87
C SER A 167 -4.64 7.66 8.01
N ILE A 168 -5.96 7.44 7.96
CA ILE A 168 -6.85 7.94 9.02
C ILE A 168 -6.50 7.36 10.39
N GLY A 169 -6.03 6.11 10.43
CA GLY A 169 -5.55 5.48 11.65
C GLY A 169 -4.21 6.02 12.15
N GLU A 170 -3.39 6.65 11.29
CA GLU A 170 -2.16 7.35 11.71
C GLU A 170 -2.50 8.73 12.28
N LEU A 171 -3.46 9.44 11.69
CA LEU A 171 -3.99 10.67 12.30
C LEU A 171 -4.63 10.41 13.66
N SER A 172 -5.41 9.33 13.77
CA SER A 172 -6.00 8.91 15.06
C SER A 172 -4.93 8.63 16.11
N HIS A 173 -3.81 8.02 15.70
CA HIS A 173 -2.65 7.79 16.56
C HIS A 173 -1.99 9.10 16.99
N ALA A 174 -1.78 10.03 16.06
CA ALA A 174 -1.25 11.35 16.38
C ALA A 174 -2.14 12.10 17.37
N TRP A 175 -3.45 12.12 17.17
CA TRP A 175 -4.38 12.79 18.07
C TRP A 175 -4.39 12.19 19.48
N LEU A 176 -4.18 10.87 19.60
CA LEU A 176 -4.13 10.20 20.90
C LEU A 176 -2.86 10.52 21.70
N TYR A 177 -1.72 10.69 21.01
CA TYR A 177 -0.41 10.72 21.65
C TYR A 177 0.31 12.07 21.59
N ILE A 178 0.05 12.88 20.56
CA ILE A 178 0.71 14.16 20.30
C ILE A 178 -0.27 15.25 19.79
N PRO A 179 -1.52 15.37 20.31
CA PRO A 179 -2.50 16.31 19.78
C PRO A 179 -2.02 17.77 19.84
N GLU A 180 -1.20 18.12 20.84
CA GLU A 180 -0.64 19.47 21.02
C GLU A 180 0.39 19.86 19.95
N SER A 181 0.88 18.89 19.17
CA SER A 181 1.80 19.14 18.04
C SER A 181 1.07 19.56 16.75
N PHE A 182 -0.26 19.52 16.76
CA PHE A 182 -1.13 19.83 15.62
C PHE A 182 -1.94 21.09 15.91
N ALA A 183 -2.33 21.80 14.85
CA ALA A 183 -3.31 22.88 14.98
C ALA A 183 -4.70 22.31 15.23
N ASN A 184 -5.58 23.07 15.88
CA ASN A 184 -7.00 22.74 16.03
C ASN A 184 -7.76 22.95 14.70
N GLU A 185 -7.37 22.19 13.68
CA GLU A 185 -7.88 22.26 12.31
C GLU A 185 -8.06 20.84 11.74
N ALA A 186 -8.64 20.75 10.54
CA ALA A 186 -8.88 19.50 9.85
C ALA A 186 -7.67 19.08 9.00
N TYR A 187 -7.32 17.80 9.09
CA TYR A 187 -6.19 17.19 8.40
C TYR A 187 -6.64 16.10 7.45
N TRP A 188 -6.11 16.15 6.22
CA TRP A 188 -6.36 15.09 5.25
C TRP A 188 -5.68 13.79 5.65
N SER A 189 -6.43 12.69 5.53
CA SER A 189 -5.83 11.36 5.48
C SER A 189 -5.68 10.87 4.04
N SER A 190 -4.77 9.93 3.80
CA SER A 190 -4.68 9.18 2.55
C SER A 190 -5.76 8.09 2.40
N SER A 191 -6.61 7.90 3.41
CA SER A 191 -7.70 6.93 3.36
C SER A 191 -8.89 7.52 2.63
N GLN A 192 -9.30 6.89 1.54
CA GLN A 192 -10.44 7.28 0.73
C GLN A 192 -11.74 6.69 1.26
N ARG A 193 -12.85 7.44 1.11
CA ARG A 193 -14.21 6.94 1.36
C ARG A 193 -14.95 6.57 0.08
N SER A 194 -14.88 7.41 -0.94
CA SER A 194 -15.62 7.27 -2.20
C SER A 194 -14.95 8.06 -3.30
N ALA A 195 -15.49 7.98 -4.52
CA ALA A 195 -14.96 8.70 -5.67
C ALA A 195 -14.80 10.20 -5.39
N TYR A 196 -15.70 10.77 -4.58
CA TYR A 196 -15.83 12.21 -4.35
C TYR A 196 -15.38 12.68 -2.96
N SER A 197 -15.15 11.75 -2.01
CA SER A 197 -14.79 12.09 -0.63
C SER A 197 -13.66 11.24 -0.07
N ALA A 198 -12.88 11.84 0.83
CA ALA A 198 -11.82 11.20 1.58
C ALA A 198 -12.03 11.42 3.08
N PHE A 199 -11.40 10.58 3.91
CA PHE A 199 -11.45 10.75 5.36
C PHE A 199 -10.51 11.86 5.80
N ASP A 200 -10.97 12.64 6.78
CA ASP A 200 -10.19 13.67 7.47
C ASP A 200 -10.42 13.59 8.98
N MET A 201 -9.56 14.25 9.73
CA MET A 201 -9.66 14.33 11.19
C MET A 201 -9.44 15.76 11.66
N TYR A 202 -10.37 16.27 12.46
CA TYR A 202 -10.26 17.55 13.14
C TYR A 202 -9.56 17.37 14.49
N PHE A 203 -8.42 18.05 14.67
CA PHE A 203 -7.57 17.84 15.85
C PHE A 203 -8.05 18.57 17.11
N GLY A 204 -8.97 19.54 16.98
CA GLY A 204 -9.49 20.28 18.12
C GLY A 204 -10.32 19.44 19.10
N ASP A 205 -10.98 18.38 18.62
CA ASP A 205 -11.78 17.47 19.45
C ASP A 205 -11.67 15.99 19.05
N GLY A 206 -10.87 15.67 18.03
CA GLY A 206 -10.66 14.31 17.53
C GLY A 206 -11.77 13.78 16.63
N PHE A 207 -12.67 14.65 16.16
CA PHE A 207 -13.74 14.26 15.27
C PHE A 207 -13.19 13.77 13.91
N GLN A 208 -13.68 12.61 13.46
CA GLN A 208 -13.37 12.06 12.14
C GLN A 208 -14.60 12.17 11.25
N ASP A 209 -14.39 12.68 10.04
CA ASP A 209 -15.45 12.84 9.05
C ASP A 209 -14.93 12.49 7.65
N THR A 210 -15.76 12.77 6.64
CA THR A 210 -15.37 12.75 5.25
C THR A 210 -15.73 14.05 4.57
N ASN A 211 -14.76 14.67 3.92
CA ASN A 211 -14.96 15.89 3.16
C ASN A 211 -14.83 15.67 1.65
N ALA A 212 -15.40 16.60 0.88
CA ALA A 212 -15.25 16.59 -0.57
C ALA A 212 -13.79 16.86 -0.96
N LYS A 213 -13.25 16.06 -1.88
CA LYS A 213 -11.81 16.02 -2.20
C LYS A 213 -11.21 17.34 -2.72
N PHE A 214 -12.05 18.26 -3.21
CA PHE A 214 -11.61 19.57 -3.71
C PHE A 214 -11.40 20.60 -2.60
N TYR A 215 -11.82 20.34 -1.36
CA TYR A 215 -11.53 21.23 -0.23
C TYR A 215 -10.06 21.16 0.16
N GLU A 216 -9.52 22.32 0.53
CA GLU A 216 -8.14 22.44 0.99
C GLU A 216 -8.08 22.25 2.51
N LEU A 217 -7.57 21.11 2.94
CA LEU A 217 -7.34 20.80 4.36
C LEU A 217 -5.84 20.62 4.61
N ARG A 218 -5.43 20.68 5.87
CA ARG A 218 -4.01 20.61 6.23
C ARG A 218 -3.40 19.27 5.91
N VAL A 219 -2.13 19.31 5.56
CA VAL A 219 -1.29 18.12 5.36
C VAL A 219 -0.19 18.13 6.40
N ARG A 220 -0.11 17.05 7.19
CA ARG A 220 1.03 16.76 8.07
C ARG A 220 1.71 15.48 7.59
N PRO A 221 2.88 15.56 6.94
CA PRO A 221 3.59 14.39 6.47
C PRO A 221 3.99 13.49 7.64
N VAL A 222 4.00 12.18 7.42
CA VAL A 222 4.44 11.18 8.40
C VAL A 222 5.42 10.22 7.74
N ARG A 223 6.34 9.67 8.52
CA ARG A 223 7.18 8.54 8.12
C ARG A 223 7.20 7.49 9.23
N ARG A 224 7.67 6.29 8.88
CA ARG A 224 7.81 5.18 9.83
C ARG A 224 9.14 4.46 9.66
N LEU A 225 9.70 3.98 10.77
CA LEU A 225 10.96 3.24 10.82
C LEU A 225 10.76 1.88 11.50
N PRO A 226 11.17 0.76 10.89
CA PRO A 226 11.12 -0.56 11.52
C PRO A 226 11.94 -0.60 12.82
N ILE A 227 11.50 -1.45 13.76
CA ILE A 227 12.19 -1.74 15.03
C ILE A 227 13.06 -3.00 14.90
#